data_AF-A0A955XVJ6-F1
#
_entry.id   AF-A0A955XVJ6-F1
#
_cell.length_a   1.000
_cell.length_b   1.000
_cell.length_c   1.000
_cell.angle_alpha   90.00
_cell.angle_beta   90.00
_cell.angle_gamma   90.00
#
_symmetry.space_group_name_H-M   'P 1'
#
loop_
_entity.id
_entity.type
_entity.pdbx_description
1 polymer ?
#
loop_
_entity_poly.entity_id
_entity_poly.type
_entity_poly.pdbx_seq_one_letter_code
_entity_poly.pdbx_strand_id
1 'polypeptide(L)'
;MTTSIRFLLLLLFAVLAGACAEADGPSPTPTRDSSNDQSSDSNVPDETADSDEDDQFVMLDESSDDQTSDDSSDTTIAQECEPHVELCDESGTSILRCSRDGEWFDPSPCDEDEVCEMGDDGPECVDCTVGVNCVSEEPVCTPNQPLCADFQTAAICNSEGQIGQATGCQPGRCFGGGCRTSGQTTGAICTANTGCVGRLCLCGDDAPTTDQVGFCADQDLRQGYCSTESCDRNGCSPNEVCVDMSQSPDFGSEHYCVERENCSQRLANCAGGHRGNAAVCRSLPAVNCVTGTRTWELGCFAPPPSDPADACADNAFCMAPIGGACNSNADCIGGLCMKRNGLSYCSAVCDENMGCPGYAECVRIDSSNNAYCLARAVASNDEPEPCPRDAVEFDINVQFFPRLRDGISTTVCFFKGGGPDTLSLPPDLCE
;
A
#
# COMPACT_ATOMS: atom_id res chain seq x y z
N MET A 1 -44.48 26.06 -63.11
CA MET A 1 -45.52 25.37 -62.33
C MET A 1 -44.81 24.79 -61.11
N THR A 2 -44.79 25.49 -59.97
CA THR A 2 -45.85 25.51 -58.91
C THR A 2 -46.04 24.11 -58.30
N THR A 3 -45.91 23.90 -56.98
CA THR A 3 -46.15 24.87 -55.89
C THR A 3 -45.30 24.59 -54.65
N SER A 4 -44.82 25.65 -53.98
CA SER A 4 -44.37 25.61 -52.58
C SER A 4 -45.57 25.46 -51.62
N ILE A 5 -45.32 25.18 -50.34
CA ILE A 5 -45.99 25.88 -49.22
C ILE A 5 -45.13 25.77 -47.94
N ARG A 6 -44.93 26.92 -47.27
CA ARG A 6 -44.44 27.09 -45.90
C ARG A 6 -45.55 27.78 -45.09
N PHE A 7 -45.73 27.40 -43.82
CA PHE A 7 -46.40 28.11 -42.70
C PHE A 7 -45.79 27.54 -41.40
N LEU A 8 -45.42 28.27 -40.34
CA LEU A 8 -45.34 29.71 -40.04
C LEU A 8 -46.66 30.47 -39.75
N LEU A 9 -47.18 30.30 -38.53
CA LEU A 9 -47.81 31.32 -37.66
C LEU A 9 -47.69 30.79 -36.21
N LEU A 10 -47.11 31.49 -35.21
CA LEU A 10 -47.58 32.70 -34.48
C LEU A 10 -48.90 32.48 -33.68
N LEU A 11 -49.18 33.07 -32.51
CA LEU A 11 -48.45 33.71 -31.37
C LEU A 11 -49.54 34.14 -30.31
N LEU A 12 -49.16 34.47 -29.05
CA LEU A 12 -49.99 35.00 -27.91
C LEU A 12 -50.99 34.02 -27.24
N PHE A 13 -51.45 34.14 -25.97
CA PHE A 13 -51.36 35.15 -24.86
C PHE A 13 -50.89 34.42 -23.56
N ALA A 14 -50.09 34.94 -22.60
CA ALA A 14 -50.24 36.09 -21.66
C ALA A 14 -51.42 35.93 -20.65
N VAL A 15 -51.42 36.38 -19.38
CA VAL A 15 -50.47 37.03 -18.41
C VAL A 15 -51.12 36.98 -17.00
N LEU A 16 -50.34 37.02 -15.90
CA LEU A 16 -50.63 37.59 -14.53
C LEU A 16 -49.60 36.96 -13.56
N ALA A 17 -48.59 37.63 -12.97
CA ALA A 17 -48.46 38.92 -12.27
C ALA A 17 -48.94 38.90 -10.80
N GLY A 18 -48.00 39.10 -9.88
CA GLY A 18 -48.20 39.31 -8.44
C GLY A 18 -46.88 39.82 -7.82
N ALA A 19 -46.86 41.06 -7.36
CA ALA A 19 -45.66 41.78 -6.91
C ALA A 19 -45.79 42.23 -5.44
N CYS A 20 -44.69 42.79 -4.89
CA CYS A 20 -44.53 43.66 -3.70
C CYS A 20 -43.37 43.16 -2.80
N ALA A 21 -42.51 44.01 -2.21
CA ALA A 21 -42.18 45.42 -2.51
C ALA A 21 -40.81 45.77 -1.86
N GLU A 22 -40.15 46.82 -2.34
CA GLU A 22 -38.91 47.39 -1.74
C GLU A 22 -39.21 48.42 -0.63
N ALA A 23 -38.25 48.64 0.28
CA ALA A 23 -38.15 49.87 1.09
C ALA A 23 -36.72 50.08 1.64
N ASP A 24 -36.25 51.33 1.62
CA ASP A 24 -34.84 51.75 1.85
C ASP A 24 -34.38 51.95 3.31
N GLY A 25 -33.14 51.52 3.60
CA GLY A 25 -32.07 52.18 4.41
C GLY A 25 -32.36 52.72 5.84
N PRO A 26 -31.41 53.48 6.45
CA PRO A 26 -29.94 53.36 6.39
C PRO A 26 -29.30 53.21 7.81
N SER A 27 -27.96 53.07 7.85
CA SER A 27 -27.13 52.90 9.07
C SER A 27 -27.18 54.10 10.06
N PRO A 28 -26.90 53.91 11.36
CA PRO A 28 -25.53 54.22 11.82
C PRO A 28 -24.95 53.33 12.95
N THR A 29 -23.61 53.27 13.00
CA THR A 29 -22.79 52.85 14.16
C THR A 29 -22.99 53.79 15.36
N PRO A 30 -22.76 53.35 16.62
CA PRO A 30 -21.44 53.61 17.20
C PRO A 30 -20.88 52.56 18.19
N THR A 31 -19.54 52.44 18.15
CA THR A 31 -18.60 52.37 19.29
C THR A 31 -18.95 51.59 20.56
N ARG A 32 -18.10 50.61 20.91
CA ARG A 32 -17.57 50.51 22.28
C ARG A 32 -16.19 49.85 22.33
N ASP A 33 -15.24 50.55 22.96
CA ASP A 33 -13.95 50.01 23.40
C ASP A 33 -14.13 48.93 24.47
N SER A 34 -13.20 47.97 24.51
CA SER A 34 -12.59 47.51 25.76
C SER A 34 -11.25 46.86 25.46
N SER A 35 -10.19 47.65 25.55
CA SER A 35 -8.88 47.16 25.94
C SER A 35 -8.98 46.52 27.33
N ASN A 36 -8.25 45.44 27.56
CA ASN A 36 -7.84 45.08 28.91
C ASN A 36 -6.48 44.39 28.85
N ASP A 37 -5.44 45.14 29.19
CA ASP A 37 -4.16 44.57 29.61
C ASP A 37 -4.40 43.66 30.82
N GLN A 38 -3.73 42.50 30.86
CA GLN A 38 -3.38 41.91 32.15
C GLN A 38 -2.02 41.22 32.08
N SER A 39 -1.02 41.96 32.56
CA SER A 39 0.28 41.43 32.95
C SER A 39 0.18 40.56 34.20
N SER A 40 0.95 39.48 34.21
CA SER A 40 1.38 38.67 35.37
C SER A 40 2.46 37.75 34.78
N ASP A 41 3.76 38.04 34.84
CA ASP A 41 4.56 38.40 36.01
C ASP A 41 4.34 37.40 37.15
N SER A 42 5.19 36.37 37.18
CA SER A 42 5.35 35.42 38.28
C SER A 42 6.80 34.97 38.34
N ASN A 43 7.59 35.76 39.08
CA ASN A 43 8.85 35.30 39.67
C ASN A 43 8.55 34.19 40.69
N VAL A 44 9.56 33.34 41.00
CA VAL A 44 9.80 32.51 42.23
C VAL A 44 10.26 31.09 41.87
N PRO A 45 11.36 30.56 42.45
CA PRO A 45 12.66 31.21 42.66
C PRO A 45 13.83 30.32 42.15
N ASP A 46 15.05 30.87 42.24
CA ASP A 46 16.31 30.11 42.31
C ASP A 46 16.39 29.35 43.65
N GLU A 47 16.93 28.12 43.66
CA GLU A 47 17.86 27.58 44.68
C GLU A 47 18.32 26.13 44.31
N THR A 48 19.61 26.01 43.98
CA THR A 48 20.55 24.91 44.33
C THR A 48 20.19 23.43 44.15
N ALA A 49 21.01 22.73 43.36
CA ALA A 49 21.69 21.51 43.83
C ALA A 49 22.98 21.26 43.02
N ASP A 50 24.12 21.18 43.71
CA ASP A 50 25.38 20.72 43.12
C ASP A 50 25.35 19.20 42.86
N SER A 51 25.98 18.76 41.76
CA SER A 51 26.54 17.41 41.67
C SER A 51 27.70 17.40 40.67
N ASP A 52 28.92 17.42 41.21
CA ASP A 52 30.18 17.24 40.48
C ASP A 52 30.39 15.79 40.00
N GLU A 53 31.48 15.64 39.23
CA GLU A 53 32.26 14.41 38.98
C GLU A 53 31.80 13.44 37.86
N ASP A 54 32.59 13.48 36.78
CA ASP A 54 33.22 12.36 36.07
C ASP A 54 32.39 11.19 35.53
N ASP A 55 32.44 11.04 34.19
CA ASP A 55 33.02 9.82 33.62
C ASP A 55 33.66 10.07 32.24
N GLN A 56 34.94 9.70 32.09
CA GLN A 56 35.69 9.84 30.85
C GLN A 56 35.56 8.56 30.01
N PHE A 57 34.76 8.59 28.94
CA PHE A 57 34.76 7.49 27.98
C PHE A 57 35.96 7.57 27.03
N VAL A 58 36.81 6.55 27.14
CA VAL A 58 38.03 6.36 26.34
C VAL A 58 37.65 6.05 24.90
N MET A 59 38.10 6.89 23.97
CA MET A 59 38.12 6.58 22.54
C MET A 59 39.27 5.60 22.27
N LEU A 60 38.96 4.31 22.11
CA LEU A 60 39.93 3.33 21.61
C LEU A 60 40.08 3.47 20.09
N ASP A 61 41.23 4.01 19.70
CA ASP A 61 41.77 3.95 18.34
C ASP A 61 42.39 2.56 18.14
N GLU A 62 41.71 1.67 17.42
CA GLU A 62 42.31 0.50 16.80
C GLU A 62 42.17 0.58 15.28
N SER A 63 43.15 1.24 14.69
CA SER A 63 43.53 1.07 13.29
C SER A 63 44.19 -0.30 13.09
N SER A 64 43.78 -1.03 12.06
CA SER A 64 44.48 -2.20 11.54
C SER A 64 44.11 -2.42 10.07
N ASP A 65 44.93 -1.87 9.18
CA ASP A 65 45.05 -2.37 7.81
C ASP A 65 45.56 -3.82 7.87
N ASP A 66 44.90 -4.76 7.18
CA ASP A 66 45.61 -5.93 6.68
C ASP A 66 45.14 -6.29 5.26
N GLN A 67 46.10 -6.34 4.34
CA GLN A 67 45.92 -6.73 2.94
C GLN A 67 46.71 -8.01 2.68
N THR A 68 46.02 -9.13 2.51
CA THR A 68 46.53 -10.28 1.73
C THR A 68 45.36 -10.77 0.86
N SER A 69 45.38 -10.59 -0.47
CA SER A 69 46.27 -11.18 -1.48
C SER A 69 46.04 -12.67 -1.71
N ASP A 70 45.37 -12.96 -2.82
CA ASP A 70 45.20 -14.23 -3.55
C ASP A 70 46.05 -15.43 -3.11
N ASP A 71 45.39 -16.56 -2.83
CA ASP A 71 45.80 -17.85 -3.41
C ASP A 71 44.59 -18.76 -3.64
N SER A 72 44.69 -19.66 -4.62
CA SER A 72 43.56 -20.47 -5.12
C SER A 72 43.54 -21.89 -4.55
N SER A 73 42.37 -22.40 -4.17
CA SER A 73 41.87 -23.72 -4.59
C SER A 73 40.58 -24.11 -3.88
N ASP A 74 39.56 -24.42 -4.69
CA ASP A 74 38.68 -25.60 -4.59
C ASP A 74 38.38 -26.14 -3.17
N THR A 75 37.94 -25.24 -2.28
CA THR A 75 37.31 -25.59 -1.02
C THR A 75 35.81 -25.51 -1.24
N THR A 76 35.19 -26.65 -1.52
CA THR A 76 33.78 -26.85 -1.17
C THR A 76 33.66 -26.58 0.32
N ILE A 77 33.16 -25.40 0.66
CA ILE A 77 32.76 -25.07 2.03
C ILE A 77 31.68 -26.09 2.37
N ALA A 78 32.03 -27.05 3.22
CA ALA A 78 31.03 -27.83 3.93
C ALA A 78 30.20 -26.84 4.73
N GLN A 79 29.01 -26.49 4.21
CA GLN A 79 28.08 -25.66 4.93
C GLN A 79 27.61 -26.49 6.12
N GLU A 80 28.05 -26.08 7.32
CA GLU A 80 27.51 -26.62 8.56
C GLU A 80 25.99 -26.43 8.52
N CYS A 81 25.27 -27.55 8.55
CA CYS A 81 23.83 -27.59 8.48
C CYS A 81 23.27 -28.02 9.84
N GLU A 82 22.06 -27.57 10.19
CA GLU A 82 21.45 -27.98 11.45
C GLU A 82 20.95 -29.44 11.32
N PRO A 83 21.39 -30.37 12.20
CA PRO A 83 21.03 -31.78 12.09
C PRO A 83 19.51 -31.98 12.05
N HIS A 84 19.04 -32.81 11.12
CA HIS A 84 17.62 -33.05 10.82
C HIS A 84 16.87 -31.93 10.07
N VAL A 85 17.54 -30.87 9.61
CA VAL A 85 16.96 -29.98 8.59
C VAL A 85 16.92 -30.71 7.24
N GLU A 86 15.78 -30.63 6.57
CA GLU A 86 15.56 -31.09 5.20
C GLU A 86 15.19 -29.88 4.34
N LEU A 87 15.73 -29.78 3.13
CA LEU A 87 15.45 -28.72 2.14
C LEU A 87 15.35 -29.33 0.75
N CYS A 88 14.70 -28.65 -0.20
CA CYS A 88 14.89 -28.96 -1.61
C CYS A 88 16.22 -28.39 -2.12
N ASP A 89 16.88 -29.08 -3.05
CA ASP A 89 18.06 -28.56 -3.73
C ASP A 89 17.72 -27.44 -4.72
N GLU A 90 18.71 -26.67 -5.16
CA GLU A 90 18.51 -25.53 -6.07
C GLU A 90 17.89 -25.93 -7.43
N SER A 91 17.99 -27.20 -7.84
CA SER A 91 17.36 -27.70 -9.07
C SER A 91 15.93 -28.21 -8.88
N GLY A 92 15.46 -28.39 -7.64
CA GLY A 92 14.16 -28.98 -7.34
C GLY A 92 14.05 -30.48 -7.68
N THR A 93 15.16 -31.20 -7.80
CA THR A 93 15.20 -32.63 -8.19
C THR A 93 15.57 -33.58 -7.03
N SER A 94 15.94 -33.04 -5.87
CA SER A 94 16.32 -33.83 -4.71
C SER A 94 16.01 -33.14 -3.38
N ILE A 95 15.70 -33.96 -2.37
CA ILE A 95 15.61 -33.55 -0.97
C ILE A 95 17.02 -33.64 -0.36
N LEU A 96 17.57 -32.51 0.05
CA LEU A 96 18.83 -32.39 0.79
C LEU A 96 18.56 -32.63 2.28
N ARG A 97 19.08 -33.72 2.84
CA ARG A 97 18.94 -34.04 4.28
C ARG A 97 20.23 -33.75 5.02
N CYS A 98 20.20 -32.86 6.00
CA CYS A 98 21.39 -32.59 6.80
C CYS A 98 21.82 -33.84 7.60
N SER A 99 23.11 -34.17 7.53
CA SER A 99 23.72 -35.29 8.23
C SER A 99 23.57 -35.13 9.75
N ARG A 100 23.62 -36.24 10.49
CA ARG A 100 23.39 -36.23 11.94
C ARG A 100 24.47 -35.47 12.73
N ASP A 101 25.67 -35.38 12.16
CA ASP A 101 26.81 -34.60 12.66
C ASP A 101 26.76 -33.11 12.24
N GLY A 102 25.88 -32.74 11.30
CA GLY A 102 25.73 -31.35 10.84
C GLY A 102 26.79 -30.92 9.81
N GLU A 103 27.61 -31.86 9.31
CA GLU A 103 28.78 -31.55 8.50
C GLU A 103 28.50 -31.56 6.97
N TRP A 104 27.42 -32.19 6.49
CA TRP A 104 27.05 -32.17 5.06
C TRP A 104 25.57 -32.49 4.81
N PHE A 105 25.07 -32.16 3.63
CA PHE A 105 23.77 -32.65 3.13
C PHE A 105 23.93 -33.98 2.36
N ASP A 106 23.02 -34.92 2.61
CA ASP A 106 22.86 -36.18 1.88
C ASP A 106 21.69 -36.03 0.88
N PRO A 107 21.94 -35.96 -0.44
CA PRO A 107 20.91 -35.74 -1.45
C PRO A 107 20.13 -37.03 -1.72
N SER A 108 18.82 -36.97 -1.45
CA SER A 108 17.85 -38.01 -1.84
C SER A 108 17.13 -37.55 -3.11
N PRO A 109 17.46 -38.08 -4.31
CA PRO A 109 16.78 -37.70 -5.54
C PRO A 109 15.32 -38.14 -5.53
N CYS A 110 14.45 -37.32 -6.12
CA CYS A 110 13.08 -37.70 -6.45
C CYS A 110 13.06 -38.65 -7.68
N ASP A 111 11.94 -39.34 -7.92
CA ASP A 111 11.79 -40.18 -9.12
C ASP A 111 11.69 -39.32 -10.42
N GLU A 112 11.86 -39.92 -11.60
CA GLU A 112 11.98 -39.19 -12.89
C GLU A 112 10.77 -38.30 -13.27
N ASP A 113 9.61 -38.53 -12.65
CA ASP A 113 8.36 -37.78 -12.85
C ASP A 113 7.94 -36.94 -11.60
N GLU A 114 8.84 -36.76 -10.63
CA GLU A 114 8.61 -36.02 -9.38
C GLU A 114 9.52 -34.78 -9.25
N VAL A 115 9.04 -33.72 -8.60
CA VAL A 115 9.87 -32.57 -8.19
C VAL A 115 9.80 -32.37 -6.68
N CYS A 116 10.88 -31.84 -6.10
CA CYS A 116 10.92 -31.46 -4.70
C CYS A 116 10.20 -30.12 -4.48
N GLU A 117 9.12 -30.12 -3.70
CA GLU A 117 8.42 -28.91 -3.27
C GLU A 117 8.45 -28.80 -1.74
N MET A 118 8.48 -27.57 -1.21
CA MET A 118 8.34 -27.32 0.22
C MET A 118 6.86 -27.32 0.61
N GLY A 119 6.36 -28.44 1.11
CA GLY A 119 5.02 -28.56 1.68
C GLY A 119 4.96 -28.10 3.15
N ASP A 120 3.75 -28.09 3.72
CA ASP A 120 3.49 -27.68 5.10
C ASP A 120 4.23 -28.55 6.14
N ASP A 121 4.47 -29.83 5.82
CA ASP A 121 5.17 -30.80 6.66
C ASP A 121 6.68 -30.92 6.35
N GLY A 122 7.21 -30.12 5.41
CA GLY A 122 8.61 -30.13 4.96
C GLY A 122 8.77 -30.39 3.45
N PRO A 123 10.01 -30.56 2.95
CA PRO A 123 10.24 -30.89 1.55
C PRO A 123 9.75 -32.31 1.22
N GLU A 124 8.97 -32.44 0.16
CA GLU A 124 8.51 -33.72 -0.36
C GLU A 124 8.65 -33.79 -1.89
N CYS A 125 8.85 -35.01 -2.41
CA CYS A 125 8.82 -35.27 -3.85
C CYS A 125 7.36 -35.45 -4.27
N VAL A 126 6.86 -34.56 -5.12
CA VAL A 126 5.46 -34.51 -5.57
C VAL A 126 5.35 -35.13 -6.97
N ASP A 127 4.47 -36.12 -7.14
CA ASP A 127 4.20 -36.79 -8.43
C ASP A 127 3.48 -35.84 -9.41
N CYS A 128 4.21 -35.42 -10.44
CA CYS A 128 3.76 -34.43 -11.42
C CYS A 128 2.84 -35.03 -12.49
N THR A 129 2.63 -36.35 -12.52
CA THR A 129 1.73 -37.00 -13.48
C THR A 129 0.24 -36.83 -13.13
N VAL A 130 -0.09 -36.36 -11.92
CA VAL A 130 -1.47 -36.32 -11.38
C VAL A 130 -2.00 -34.90 -11.15
N GLY A 131 -1.78 -34.01 -12.11
CA GLY A 131 -2.61 -32.80 -12.27
C GLY A 131 -2.48 -31.72 -11.17
N VAL A 132 -1.36 -31.71 -10.45
CA VAL A 132 -0.93 -30.60 -9.59
C VAL A 132 0.25 -29.90 -10.27
N ASN A 133 0.34 -28.57 -10.13
CA ASN A 133 1.29 -27.73 -10.87
C ASN A 133 2.73 -27.82 -10.33
N CYS A 134 3.39 -28.96 -10.52
CA CYS A 134 4.85 -28.94 -10.61
C CYS A 134 5.29 -27.96 -11.71
N VAL A 135 6.38 -27.23 -11.48
CA VAL A 135 6.89 -26.15 -12.36
C VAL A 135 6.79 -26.52 -13.84
N SER A 136 5.89 -25.86 -14.57
CA SER A 136 5.55 -26.31 -15.91
C SER A 136 6.65 -26.00 -16.93
N GLU A 137 7.27 -27.05 -17.48
CA GLU A 137 7.78 -27.03 -18.86
C GLU A 137 6.62 -27.14 -19.90
N GLU A 138 5.37 -26.81 -19.51
CA GLU A 138 4.39 -26.41 -20.50
C GLU A 138 4.96 -25.22 -21.31
N PRO A 139 4.67 -25.16 -22.62
CA PRO A 139 5.11 -24.05 -23.44
C PRO A 139 4.68 -22.71 -22.81
N VAL A 140 5.67 -21.93 -22.37
CA VAL A 140 5.55 -20.64 -21.66
C VAL A 140 4.53 -19.70 -22.32
N CYS A 141 4.29 -19.87 -23.62
CA CYS A 141 3.04 -19.44 -24.22
C CYS A 141 2.62 -20.26 -25.45
N THR A 142 1.33 -20.21 -25.76
CA THR A 142 0.71 -20.89 -26.91
C THR A 142 1.47 -20.64 -28.22
N PRO A 143 1.89 -21.67 -28.98
CA PRO A 143 2.72 -21.52 -30.17
C PRO A 143 2.22 -20.46 -31.17
N ASN A 144 3.12 -19.57 -31.60
CA ASN A 144 2.86 -18.42 -32.47
C ASN A 144 1.88 -17.35 -31.91
N GLN A 145 1.52 -17.39 -30.63
CA GLN A 145 0.78 -16.29 -29.99
C GLN A 145 1.73 -15.18 -29.52
N PRO A 146 1.24 -13.94 -29.40
CA PRO A 146 1.97 -12.86 -28.73
C PRO A 146 1.89 -13.00 -27.20
N LEU A 147 3.01 -12.83 -26.50
CA LEU A 147 3.15 -12.85 -25.03
C LEU A 147 3.91 -11.59 -24.56
N CYS A 148 3.60 -11.11 -23.36
CA CYS A 148 4.46 -10.15 -22.66
C CYS A 148 5.47 -10.90 -21.80
N ALA A 149 6.76 -10.75 -22.10
CA ALA A 149 7.83 -11.31 -21.27
C ALA A 149 8.05 -10.45 -20.01
N ASP A 150 7.84 -9.14 -20.14
CA ASP A 150 7.82 -8.17 -19.05
C ASP A 150 7.00 -6.92 -19.48
N PHE A 151 6.80 -5.94 -18.58
CA PHE A 151 6.06 -4.70 -18.83
C PHE A 151 6.61 -3.84 -20.00
N GLN A 152 7.84 -4.07 -20.47
CA GLN A 152 8.52 -3.39 -21.57
C GLN A 152 8.83 -4.30 -22.77
N THR A 153 8.56 -5.59 -22.73
CA THR A 153 8.99 -6.55 -23.75
C THR A 153 7.86 -7.43 -24.25
N ALA A 154 7.51 -7.30 -25.53
CA ALA A 154 6.61 -8.23 -26.22
C ALA A 154 7.44 -9.31 -26.94
N ALA A 155 7.01 -10.56 -26.86
CA ALA A 155 7.57 -11.68 -27.58
C ALA A 155 6.49 -12.41 -28.38
N ILE A 156 6.91 -13.23 -29.34
CA ILE A 156 6.04 -14.20 -30.02
C ILE A 156 6.59 -15.58 -29.69
N CYS A 157 5.72 -16.49 -29.23
CA CYS A 157 6.09 -17.87 -28.94
C CYS A 157 6.51 -18.56 -30.24
N ASN A 158 7.60 -19.34 -30.23
CA ASN A 158 7.99 -20.12 -31.40
C ASN A 158 6.98 -21.28 -31.66
N SER A 159 7.23 -22.12 -32.66
CA SER A 159 6.34 -23.27 -32.95
C SER A 159 6.33 -24.35 -31.86
N GLU A 160 7.34 -24.33 -30.98
CA GLU A 160 7.51 -25.22 -29.83
C GLU A 160 6.94 -24.59 -28.54
N GLY A 161 6.42 -23.35 -28.62
CA GLY A 161 5.79 -22.61 -27.53
C GLY A 161 6.75 -22.02 -26.49
N GLN A 162 8.04 -21.99 -26.80
CA GLN A 162 9.04 -21.24 -26.05
C GLN A 162 8.97 -19.75 -26.41
N ILE A 163 9.40 -18.87 -25.50
CA ILE A 163 9.55 -17.43 -25.78
C ILE A 163 10.53 -17.25 -26.95
N GLY A 164 10.02 -16.76 -28.08
CA GLY A 164 10.81 -16.48 -29.28
C GLY A 164 11.46 -15.09 -29.24
N GLN A 165 11.49 -14.41 -30.39
CA GLN A 165 12.16 -13.11 -30.49
C GLN A 165 11.41 -12.03 -29.70
N ALA A 166 12.03 -11.58 -28.62
CA ALA A 166 11.63 -10.41 -27.84
C ALA A 166 11.82 -9.09 -28.62
N THR A 167 10.88 -8.17 -28.45
CA THR A 167 10.85 -6.82 -29.00
C THR A 167 10.52 -5.83 -27.88
N GLY A 168 11.43 -4.89 -27.62
CA GLY A 168 11.21 -3.82 -26.65
C GLY A 168 10.11 -2.85 -27.12
N CYS A 169 9.19 -2.51 -26.23
CA CYS A 169 7.98 -1.74 -26.51
C CYS A 169 8.16 -0.21 -26.48
N GLN A 170 9.38 0.27 -26.21
CA GLN A 170 9.74 1.68 -26.02
C GLN A 170 9.13 2.62 -27.09
N PRO A 171 8.47 3.73 -26.71
CA PRO A 171 8.25 4.26 -25.35
C PRO A 171 7.00 3.70 -24.64
N GLY A 172 6.37 2.68 -25.21
CA GLY A 172 5.18 2.02 -24.68
C GLY A 172 5.48 0.83 -23.76
N ARG A 173 4.42 0.07 -23.44
CA ARG A 173 4.46 -1.10 -22.54
C ARG A 173 3.87 -2.33 -23.22
N CYS A 174 4.24 -3.53 -22.79
CA CYS A 174 3.58 -4.74 -23.28
C CYS A 174 2.27 -4.99 -22.53
N PHE A 175 1.18 -5.18 -23.25
CA PHE A 175 -0.12 -5.59 -22.70
C PHE A 175 -0.87 -6.53 -23.65
N GLY A 176 -1.34 -7.66 -23.12
CA GLY A 176 -2.06 -8.68 -23.89
C GLY A 176 -1.23 -9.23 -25.06
N GLY A 177 0.07 -9.43 -24.82
CA GLY A 177 1.04 -9.89 -25.80
C GLY A 177 1.64 -8.83 -26.73
N GLY A 178 1.10 -7.61 -26.76
CA GLY A 178 1.50 -6.60 -27.74
C GLY A 178 2.04 -5.30 -27.11
N CYS A 179 3.01 -4.68 -27.77
CA CYS A 179 3.49 -3.35 -27.42
C CYS A 179 2.42 -2.27 -27.67
N ARG A 180 1.96 -1.64 -26.60
CA ARG A 180 1.04 -0.49 -26.59
C ARG A 180 1.82 0.81 -26.44
N THR A 181 1.94 1.55 -27.53
CA THR A 181 2.57 2.89 -27.58
C THR A 181 1.54 4.04 -27.61
N SER A 182 0.25 3.72 -27.51
CA SER A 182 -0.86 4.67 -27.56
C SER A 182 -1.69 4.62 -26.28
N GLY A 183 -2.06 5.78 -25.75
CA GLY A 183 -2.78 5.94 -24.49
C GLY A 183 -2.02 6.87 -23.54
N GLN A 184 -2.58 7.12 -22.37
CA GLN A 184 -1.91 7.81 -21.28
C GLN A 184 -1.17 6.80 -20.38
N THR A 185 -0.11 7.25 -19.72
CA THR A 185 0.66 6.47 -18.74
C THR A 185 -0.10 6.31 -17.42
N THR A 186 0.34 5.41 -16.56
CA THR A 186 -0.18 5.25 -15.18
C THR A 186 -0.19 6.60 -14.44
N GLY A 187 -1.21 6.84 -13.62
CA GLY A 187 -1.42 8.09 -12.88
C GLY A 187 -2.10 9.21 -13.68
N ALA A 188 -2.12 9.15 -15.01
CA ALA A 188 -2.78 10.14 -15.84
C ALA A 188 -4.31 9.94 -15.91
N ILE A 189 -5.04 11.03 -16.10
CA ILE A 189 -6.51 11.00 -16.20
C ILE A 189 -7.00 10.25 -17.45
N CYS A 190 -8.06 9.48 -17.28
CA CYS A 190 -8.78 8.75 -18.31
C CYS A 190 -10.29 8.75 -18.03
N THR A 191 -11.07 8.45 -19.06
CA THR A 191 -12.50 8.14 -18.92
C THR A 191 -12.81 6.70 -19.32
N ALA A 192 -11.85 5.97 -19.91
CA ALA A 192 -12.08 4.67 -20.52
C ALA A 192 -10.79 3.85 -20.48
N ASN A 193 -10.92 2.53 -20.39
CA ASN A 193 -9.81 1.56 -20.39
C ASN A 193 -8.95 1.69 -21.66
N THR A 194 -9.59 2.02 -22.78
CA THR A 194 -8.92 2.30 -24.06
C THR A 194 -8.08 3.58 -24.09
N GLY A 195 -8.28 4.49 -23.12
CA GLY A 195 -7.47 5.69 -22.93
C GLY A 195 -6.12 5.42 -22.29
N CYS A 196 -5.89 4.23 -21.71
CA CYS A 196 -4.71 3.91 -20.91
C CYS A 196 -3.78 2.92 -21.60
N VAL A 197 -2.47 3.16 -21.49
CA VAL A 197 -1.43 2.23 -21.96
C VAL A 197 -1.54 0.89 -21.24
N GLY A 198 -1.77 0.92 -19.91
CA GLY A 198 -1.97 -0.26 -19.07
C GLY A 198 -3.37 -0.89 -19.12
N ARG A 199 -4.21 -0.46 -20.08
CA ARG A 199 -5.57 -0.94 -20.35
C ARG A 199 -6.59 -0.84 -19.20
N LEU A 200 -6.19 -0.38 -18.03
CA LEU A 200 -7.06 -0.16 -16.89
C LEU A 200 -7.20 1.34 -16.61
N CYS A 201 -8.44 1.82 -16.61
CA CYS A 201 -8.83 3.13 -16.13
C CYS A 201 -9.61 2.94 -14.84
N LEU A 202 -8.90 2.97 -13.71
CA LEU A 202 -9.53 2.91 -12.38
C LEU A 202 -10.44 4.13 -12.25
N CYS A 203 -11.73 3.91 -11.98
CA CYS A 203 -12.78 4.94 -12.03
C CYS A 203 -13.07 5.58 -13.40
N GLY A 204 -12.79 4.87 -14.50
CA GLY A 204 -13.35 5.21 -15.81
C GLY A 204 -14.80 4.72 -16.00
N ASP A 205 -15.41 5.15 -17.10
CA ASP A 205 -16.69 4.65 -17.64
C ASP A 205 -16.65 3.12 -17.90
N ASP A 206 -15.46 2.57 -18.13
CA ASP A 206 -15.18 1.15 -18.38
C ASP A 206 -14.74 0.38 -17.10
N ALA A 207 -14.85 0.95 -15.90
CA ALA A 207 -14.40 0.29 -14.67
C ALA A 207 -15.08 -1.10 -14.50
N PRO A 208 -14.31 -2.18 -14.31
CA PRO A 208 -14.87 -3.52 -14.22
C PRO A 208 -15.71 -3.71 -12.96
N THR A 209 -16.94 -4.22 -13.15
CA THR A 209 -17.94 -4.60 -12.13
C THR A 209 -18.78 -3.48 -11.50
N THR A 210 -19.94 -3.86 -10.97
CA THR A 210 -20.88 -3.01 -10.22
C THR A 210 -20.33 -2.48 -8.90
N ASP A 211 -19.24 -3.06 -8.42
CA ASP A 211 -18.79 -2.89 -7.04
C ASP A 211 -17.73 -1.75 -7.00
N GLN A 212 -16.84 -1.70 -8.01
CA GLN A 212 -16.01 -0.52 -8.29
C GLN A 212 -16.83 0.73 -8.63
N VAL A 213 -18.05 0.60 -9.15
CA VAL A 213 -18.93 1.74 -9.43
C VAL A 213 -19.29 2.52 -8.15
N GLY A 214 -19.38 1.85 -7.00
CA GLY A 214 -19.58 2.52 -5.70
C GLY A 214 -18.39 3.42 -5.36
N PHE A 215 -17.20 2.83 -5.23
CA PHE A 215 -15.94 3.55 -4.96
C PHE A 215 -15.76 4.79 -5.86
N CYS A 216 -16.03 4.66 -7.16
CA CYS A 216 -15.78 5.71 -8.12
C CYS A 216 -16.88 6.79 -8.18
N ALA A 217 -18.15 6.42 -7.93
CA ALA A 217 -19.25 7.37 -7.89
C ALA A 217 -19.23 8.21 -6.61
N ASP A 218 -18.91 7.61 -5.46
CA ASP A 218 -18.98 8.26 -4.15
C ASP A 218 -17.84 9.27 -3.92
N GLN A 219 -16.69 9.07 -4.56
CA GLN A 219 -15.53 9.96 -4.45
C GLN A 219 -15.57 11.14 -5.47
N ASP A 220 -16.65 11.28 -6.25
CA ASP A 220 -16.79 12.17 -7.44
C ASP A 220 -15.61 12.03 -8.44
N LEU A 221 -14.97 10.85 -8.49
CA LEU A 221 -13.87 10.51 -9.39
C LEU A 221 -14.38 10.22 -10.82
N ARG A 222 -15.18 11.14 -11.38
CA ARG A 222 -15.69 11.12 -12.76
C ARG A 222 -14.59 11.13 -13.84
N GLN A 223 -13.37 11.36 -13.41
CA GLN A 223 -12.15 11.38 -14.20
C GLN A 223 -11.24 10.35 -13.55
N GLY A 224 -11.43 9.08 -13.95
CA GLY A 224 -10.59 7.98 -13.52
C GLY A 224 -9.12 8.19 -13.87
N TYR A 225 -8.28 7.29 -13.40
CA TYR A 225 -6.84 7.34 -13.61
C TYR A 225 -6.32 6.04 -14.19
N CYS A 226 -5.34 6.18 -15.08
CA CYS A 226 -4.72 5.04 -15.72
C CYS A 226 -3.91 4.24 -14.72
N SER A 227 -4.05 2.92 -14.82
CA SER A 227 -3.31 1.92 -14.08
C SER A 227 -3.00 0.74 -15.02
N THR A 228 -2.49 -0.34 -14.46
CA THR A 228 -2.08 -1.56 -15.12
C THR A 228 -2.99 -2.70 -14.65
N GLU A 229 -3.61 -3.41 -15.58
CA GLU A 229 -4.41 -4.61 -15.34
C GLU A 229 -3.53 -5.74 -14.76
N SER A 230 -3.59 -5.95 -13.43
CA SER A 230 -2.77 -6.85 -12.60
C SER A 230 -1.25 -6.68 -12.77
N CYS A 231 -0.59 -6.22 -11.69
CA CYS A 231 0.88 -6.22 -11.65
C CYS A 231 1.51 -7.59 -11.38
N ASP A 232 0.75 -8.60 -10.95
CA ASP A 232 1.21 -9.99 -10.85
C ASP A 232 1.63 -10.56 -12.20
N ARG A 233 0.85 -10.24 -13.25
CA ARG A 233 1.04 -10.82 -14.59
C ARG A 233 2.04 -10.08 -15.44
N ASN A 234 2.13 -8.76 -15.26
CA ASN A 234 2.87 -7.88 -16.17
C ASN A 234 4.04 -7.15 -15.48
N GLY A 235 4.07 -7.11 -14.15
CA GLY A 235 4.95 -6.24 -13.39
C GLY A 235 4.59 -4.75 -13.49
N CYS A 236 5.09 -3.96 -12.54
CA CYS A 236 5.06 -2.50 -12.63
C CYS A 236 6.33 -1.93 -13.25
N SER A 237 6.22 -0.73 -13.82
CA SER A 237 7.41 0.00 -14.28
C SER A 237 8.29 0.44 -13.10
N PRO A 238 9.57 0.78 -13.31
CA PRO A 238 10.44 1.27 -12.23
C PRO A 238 9.90 2.53 -11.52
N ASN A 239 9.04 3.29 -12.21
CA ASN A 239 8.43 4.52 -11.75
C ASN A 239 7.02 4.29 -11.17
N GLU A 240 6.65 3.04 -10.91
CA GLU A 240 5.37 2.59 -10.36
C GLU A 240 5.57 1.69 -9.12
N VAL A 241 4.51 1.55 -8.33
CA VAL A 241 4.40 0.64 -7.18
C VAL A 241 3.32 -0.40 -7.50
N CYS A 242 3.60 -1.68 -7.31
CA CYS A 242 2.57 -2.73 -7.33
C CYS A 242 1.89 -2.77 -5.96
N VAL A 243 0.69 -2.19 -5.87
CA VAL A 243 -0.06 -2.04 -4.62
C VAL A 243 -0.89 -3.28 -4.36
N ASP A 244 -0.80 -3.82 -3.15
CA ASP A 244 -1.58 -4.96 -2.67
C ASP A 244 -2.92 -4.49 -2.12
N MET A 245 -3.97 -4.68 -2.91
CA MET A 245 -5.35 -4.40 -2.50
C MET A 245 -6.09 -5.65 -2.04
N SER A 246 -5.41 -6.80 -1.83
CA SER A 246 -6.06 -8.08 -1.50
C SER A 246 -6.89 -8.05 -0.21
N GLN A 247 -6.59 -7.11 0.68
CA GLN A 247 -7.31 -6.89 1.94
C GLN A 247 -8.51 -5.92 1.80
N SER A 248 -8.70 -5.31 0.62
CA SER A 248 -9.85 -4.46 0.32
C SER A 248 -10.89 -5.24 -0.49
N PRO A 249 -12.10 -5.48 0.06
CA PRO A 249 -13.11 -6.30 -0.61
C PRO A 249 -13.62 -5.67 -1.90
N ASP A 250 -13.50 -4.36 -2.07
CA ASP A 250 -14.03 -3.59 -3.22
C ASP A 250 -13.09 -3.60 -4.43
N PHE A 251 -11.80 -3.84 -4.19
CA PHE A 251 -10.76 -4.01 -5.22
C PHE A 251 -10.47 -5.49 -5.53
N GLY A 252 -11.00 -6.41 -4.72
CA GLY A 252 -10.79 -7.85 -4.83
C GLY A 252 -9.36 -8.27 -4.49
N SER A 253 -9.05 -9.54 -4.74
CA SER A 253 -7.71 -10.13 -4.54
C SER A 253 -6.70 -9.73 -5.63
N GLU A 254 -6.73 -8.47 -6.09
CA GLU A 254 -5.94 -7.97 -7.22
C GLU A 254 -4.87 -6.94 -6.78
N HIS A 255 -3.73 -6.96 -7.47
CA HIS A 255 -2.66 -5.98 -7.28
C HIS A 255 -2.60 -4.99 -8.46
N TYR A 256 -2.41 -3.70 -8.19
CA TYR A 256 -2.48 -2.64 -9.22
C TYR A 256 -1.23 -1.77 -9.24
N CYS A 257 -0.78 -1.36 -10.44
CA CYS A 257 0.27 -0.34 -10.53
C CYS A 257 -0.26 1.06 -10.25
N VAL A 258 0.31 1.75 -9.27
CA VAL A 258 0.15 3.20 -9.08
C VAL A 258 1.47 3.92 -9.33
N GLU A 259 1.44 5.21 -9.59
CA GLU A 259 2.65 5.99 -9.87
C GLU A 259 3.50 6.23 -8.59
N ARG A 260 4.82 5.99 -8.69
CA ARG A 260 5.82 6.16 -7.62
C ARG A 260 6.59 7.48 -7.77
N GLU A 261 7.00 7.81 -8.99
CA GLU A 261 7.98 8.89 -9.29
C GLU A 261 7.52 10.27 -8.76
N ASN A 262 6.22 10.54 -8.78
CA ASN A 262 5.65 11.80 -8.31
C ASN A 262 5.53 11.91 -6.78
N CYS A 263 5.92 10.87 -6.02
CA CYS A 263 5.81 10.83 -4.56
C CYS A 263 7.15 10.97 -3.84
N SER A 264 7.75 12.15 -3.94
CA SER A 264 8.90 12.55 -3.12
C SER A 264 8.57 12.79 -1.64
N GLN A 265 7.32 13.13 -1.31
CA GLN A 265 6.84 13.39 0.06
C GLN A 265 5.40 12.92 0.24
N ARG A 266 5.03 12.49 1.46
CA ARG A 266 3.63 12.19 1.81
C ARG A 266 2.77 13.46 1.72
N LEU A 267 1.50 13.27 1.38
CA LEU A 267 0.53 14.36 1.21
C LEU A 267 0.88 15.37 0.10
N ALA A 268 1.97 15.16 -0.65
CA ALA A 268 2.20 15.87 -1.90
C ALA A 268 1.10 15.47 -2.90
N ASN A 269 0.67 16.45 -3.71
CA ASN A 269 -0.16 16.16 -4.87
C ASN A 269 0.69 15.47 -5.93
N CYS A 270 0.20 14.36 -6.46
CA CYS A 270 0.83 13.72 -7.60
C CYS A 270 0.81 14.63 -8.84
N ALA A 271 1.82 14.54 -9.69
CA ALA A 271 2.04 15.48 -10.79
C ALA A 271 1.14 15.22 -12.02
N GLY A 272 -0.14 14.93 -11.78
CA GLY A 272 -1.24 14.95 -12.76
C GLY A 272 -1.98 16.30 -12.83
N GLY A 273 -1.79 17.20 -11.86
CA GLY A 273 -1.95 18.64 -12.06
C GLY A 273 -3.35 19.19 -12.37
N HIS A 274 -4.44 18.62 -11.84
CA HIS A 274 -5.78 19.23 -11.94
C HIS A 274 -6.31 19.74 -10.58
N ARG A 275 -6.91 20.94 -10.62
CA ARG A 275 -7.43 21.65 -9.44
C ARG A 275 -8.79 21.09 -9.03
N GLY A 276 -8.77 20.01 -8.28
CA GLY A 276 -9.95 19.31 -7.75
C GLY A 276 -9.63 17.83 -7.63
N ASN A 277 -9.51 17.36 -6.39
CA ASN A 277 -9.38 15.94 -6.02
C ASN A 277 -8.28 15.15 -6.77
N ALA A 278 -7.12 15.77 -7.00
CA ALA A 278 -5.95 15.09 -7.54
C ALA A 278 -5.43 14.01 -6.58
N ALA A 279 -4.90 12.91 -7.12
CA ALA A 279 -4.26 11.85 -6.34
C ALA A 279 -3.17 12.42 -5.41
N VAL A 280 -3.11 11.87 -4.20
CA VAL A 280 -2.23 12.30 -3.11
C VAL A 280 -1.28 11.16 -2.78
N CYS A 281 -0.03 11.51 -2.49
CA CYS A 281 0.99 10.55 -2.10
C CYS A 281 0.69 9.93 -0.72
N ARG A 282 0.37 8.63 -0.74
CA ARG A 282 0.09 7.81 0.44
C ARG A 282 1.16 6.73 0.59
N SER A 283 1.38 6.26 1.82
CA SER A 283 2.05 4.98 2.01
C SER A 283 1.02 3.88 1.80
N LEU A 284 1.31 2.95 0.89
CA LEU A 284 0.44 1.85 0.50
C LEU A 284 1.18 0.52 0.74
N PRO A 285 0.47 -0.57 1.08
CA PRO A 285 1.04 -1.90 1.04
C PRO A 285 1.42 -2.23 -0.40
N ALA A 286 2.64 -2.71 -0.61
CA ALA A 286 3.17 -3.02 -1.92
C ALA A 286 3.73 -4.45 -1.94
N VAL A 287 3.65 -5.11 -3.09
CA VAL A 287 4.26 -6.43 -3.32
C VAL A 287 5.34 -6.29 -4.39
N ASN A 288 6.55 -6.77 -4.09
CA ASN A 288 7.55 -6.96 -5.13
C ASN A 288 7.19 -8.23 -5.93
N CYS A 289 6.66 -8.07 -7.15
CA CYS A 289 6.24 -9.18 -8.01
C CYS A 289 7.34 -10.22 -8.29
N VAL A 290 8.63 -9.85 -8.15
CA VAL A 290 9.77 -10.75 -8.41
C VAL A 290 10.11 -11.60 -7.19
N THR A 291 9.93 -11.07 -5.97
CA THR A 291 10.37 -11.73 -4.72
C THR A 291 9.22 -12.12 -3.80
N GLY A 292 7.98 -11.79 -4.15
CA GLY A 292 6.80 -11.91 -3.29
C GLY A 292 6.81 -11.00 -2.04
N THR A 293 7.89 -10.26 -1.82
CA THR A 293 8.10 -9.52 -0.57
C THR A 293 7.14 -8.35 -0.47
N ARG A 294 6.35 -8.33 0.62
CA ARG A 294 5.52 -7.19 0.98
C ARG A 294 6.36 -6.07 1.59
N THR A 295 6.06 -4.82 1.25
CA THR A 295 6.71 -3.61 1.78
C THR A 295 5.68 -2.47 1.89
N TRP A 296 6.10 -1.33 2.45
CA TRP A 296 5.31 -0.10 2.44
C TRP A 296 5.97 0.97 1.58
N GLU A 297 5.37 1.28 0.44
CA GLU A 297 5.91 2.25 -0.52
C GLU A 297 5.05 3.51 -0.64
N LEU A 298 5.64 4.59 -1.17
CA LEU A 298 4.89 5.79 -1.52
C LEU A 298 4.32 5.68 -2.93
N GLY A 299 2.99 5.76 -3.04
CA GLY A 299 2.27 5.71 -4.30
C GLY A 299 1.18 6.76 -4.40
N CYS A 300 0.86 7.13 -5.63
CA CYS A 300 -0.23 8.04 -5.97
C CYS A 300 -1.58 7.35 -5.82
N PHE A 301 -2.36 7.74 -4.81
CA PHE A 301 -3.69 7.21 -4.57
C PHE A 301 -4.72 8.33 -4.42
N ALA A 302 -5.97 8.09 -4.83
CA ALA A 302 -7.03 9.10 -4.68
C ALA A 302 -7.23 9.45 -3.19
N PRO A 303 -7.23 10.74 -2.80
CA PRO A 303 -7.60 11.12 -1.45
C PRO A 303 -9.12 10.97 -1.24
N PRO A 304 -9.58 10.85 0.02
CA PRO A 304 -10.98 11.10 0.36
C PRO A 304 -11.42 12.50 -0.12
N PRO A 305 -12.71 12.71 -0.46
CA PRO A 305 -13.23 14.01 -0.86
C PRO A 305 -13.05 15.07 0.24
N SER A 306 -13.07 16.33 -0.18
CA SER A 306 -12.53 17.46 0.60
C SER A 306 -13.35 17.92 1.82
N ASP A 307 -14.43 17.23 2.17
CA ASP A 307 -15.20 17.51 3.38
C ASP A 307 -15.07 16.36 4.40
N PRO A 308 -14.16 16.45 5.39
CA PRO A 308 -13.88 15.36 6.31
C PRO A 308 -15.04 15.05 7.27
N ALA A 309 -16.07 15.91 7.36
CA ALA A 309 -17.25 15.66 8.20
C ALA A 309 -18.27 14.73 7.51
N ASP A 310 -18.41 14.81 6.18
CA ASP A 310 -19.38 14.03 5.40
C ASP A 310 -18.74 12.85 4.64
N ALA A 311 -17.43 12.90 4.33
CA ALA A 311 -16.75 11.96 3.42
C ALA A 311 -16.65 10.50 3.90
N CYS A 312 -16.72 10.23 5.21
CA CYS A 312 -16.55 8.89 5.79
C CYS A 312 -17.74 8.42 6.64
N ALA A 313 -18.76 9.27 6.82
CA ALA A 313 -19.83 9.02 7.80
C ALA A 313 -20.89 8.00 7.29
N ASP A 314 -21.23 8.04 6.00
CA ASP A 314 -22.41 7.36 5.43
C ASP A 314 -22.06 6.34 4.31
N ASN A 315 -20.99 5.55 4.50
CA ASN A 315 -20.52 4.45 3.63
C ASN A 315 -19.74 4.81 2.34
N ALA A 316 -19.24 6.05 2.18
CA ALA A 316 -18.36 6.38 1.06
C ALA A 316 -16.92 5.86 1.29
N PHE A 317 -16.42 5.04 0.37
CA PHE A 317 -15.14 4.33 0.50
C PHE A 317 -13.91 5.24 0.47
N CYS A 318 -13.51 5.66 1.67
CA CYS A 318 -12.29 6.39 1.93
C CYS A 318 -11.32 5.47 2.69
N MET A 319 -10.38 4.82 2.00
CA MET A 319 -9.36 4.03 2.72
C MET A 319 -8.51 4.94 3.61
N ALA A 320 -8.78 4.90 4.90
CA ALA A 320 -8.10 5.70 5.90
C ALA A 320 -6.67 5.18 6.14
N PRO A 321 -5.69 6.08 6.37
CA PRO A 321 -4.34 5.71 6.72
C PRO A 321 -4.27 5.07 8.11
N ILE A 322 -3.12 4.49 8.46
CA ILE A 322 -2.89 3.95 9.80
C ILE A 322 -3.14 5.04 10.87
N GLY A 323 -4.04 4.76 11.81
CA GLY A 323 -4.51 5.69 12.84
C GLY A 323 -5.72 6.56 12.47
N GLY A 324 -6.21 6.51 11.23
CA GLY A 324 -7.46 7.17 10.82
C GLY A 324 -8.70 6.36 11.20
N ALA A 325 -9.87 7.01 11.26
CA ALA A 325 -11.14 6.39 11.63
C ALA A 325 -11.60 5.30 10.64
N CYS A 326 -12.38 4.31 11.11
CA CYS A 326 -13.00 3.29 10.26
C CYS A 326 -14.27 2.69 10.87
N ASN A 327 -15.15 2.18 10.01
CA ASN A 327 -16.31 1.37 10.35
C ASN A 327 -16.13 -0.10 9.95
N SER A 328 -15.29 -0.41 8.95
CA SER A 328 -14.99 -1.77 8.47
C SER A 328 -13.52 -1.92 8.05
N ASN A 329 -13.06 -3.17 7.88
CA ASN A 329 -11.71 -3.47 7.37
C ASN A 329 -11.46 -2.88 5.96
N ALA A 330 -12.51 -2.79 5.13
CA ALA A 330 -12.46 -2.21 3.78
C ALA A 330 -12.08 -0.72 3.81
N ASP A 331 -12.43 -0.02 4.89
CA ASP A 331 -12.18 1.40 5.09
C ASP A 331 -10.71 1.70 5.41
N CYS A 332 -9.81 0.71 5.36
CA CYS A 332 -8.43 0.83 5.83
C CYS A 332 -7.41 0.46 4.76
N ILE A 333 -6.43 1.34 4.51
CA ILE A 333 -5.30 1.07 3.60
C ILE A 333 -4.53 -0.21 4.01
N GLY A 334 -4.51 -0.52 5.32
CA GLY A 334 -3.88 -1.73 5.86
C GLY A 334 -4.81 -2.93 6.04
N GLY A 335 -6.06 -2.88 5.56
CA GLY A 335 -7.02 -4.00 5.64
C GLY A 335 -7.57 -4.31 7.03
N LEU A 336 -7.19 -3.56 8.07
CA LEU A 336 -7.55 -3.87 9.45
C LEU A 336 -8.18 -2.66 10.16
N CYS A 337 -9.46 -2.78 10.50
CA CYS A 337 -10.16 -1.82 11.36
C CYS A 337 -10.20 -2.34 12.79
N MET A 338 -9.28 -1.85 13.63
CA MET A 338 -9.23 -2.21 15.05
C MET A 338 -10.39 -1.56 15.79
N LYS A 339 -11.14 -2.31 16.59
CA LYS A 339 -12.32 -1.80 17.33
C LYS A 339 -12.23 -2.06 18.83
N ARG A 340 -12.56 -1.05 19.64
CA ARG A 340 -12.64 -1.17 21.10
C ARG A 340 -13.62 -0.16 21.69
N ASN A 341 -14.52 -0.61 22.57
CA ASN A 341 -15.45 0.26 23.32
C ASN A 341 -16.28 1.24 22.46
N GLY A 342 -16.60 0.86 21.21
CA GLY A 342 -17.32 1.72 20.25
C GLY A 342 -16.45 2.72 19.48
N LEU A 343 -15.14 2.71 19.72
CA LEU A 343 -14.14 3.45 18.95
C LEU A 343 -13.45 2.51 17.95
N SER A 344 -13.00 3.07 16.83
CA SER A 344 -12.37 2.27 15.77
C SER A 344 -11.41 3.08 14.90
N TYR A 345 -10.25 2.49 14.59
CA TYR A 345 -9.23 3.11 13.74
C TYR A 345 -8.47 2.06 12.90
N CYS A 346 -7.88 2.51 11.80
CA CYS A 346 -7.16 1.68 10.86
C CYS A 346 -5.76 1.29 11.32
N SER A 347 -5.42 0.04 11.09
CA SER A 347 -4.10 -0.56 11.30
C SER A 347 -3.79 -1.46 10.10
N ALA A 348 -2.72 -2.24 10.23
CA ALA A 348 -2.34 -3.33 9.35
C ALA A 348 -1.70 -4.42 10.21
N VAL A 349 -1.79 -5.68 9.78
CA VAL A 349 -0.88 -6.71 10.29
C VAL A 349 0.52 -6.42 9.73
N CYS A 350 1.56 -6.69 10.53
CA CYS A 350 2.94 -6.53 10.12
C CYS A 350 3.81 -7.67 10.65
N ASP A 351 4.90 -7.93 9.94
CA ASP A 351 5.95 -8.86 10.30
C ASP A 351 7.34 -8.20 10.17
N GLU A 352 8.41 -8.98 10.33
CA GLU A 352 9.80 -8.49 10.28
C GLU A 352 10.24 -8.06 8.86
N ASN A 353 9.55 -8.52 7.81
CA ASN A 353 9.86 -8.25 6.41
C ASN A 353 9.06 -7.05 5.87
N MET A 354 7.74 -7.06 6.09
CA MET A 354 6.83 -5.99 5.65
C MET A 354 6.98 -4.73 6.49
N GLY A 355 7.16 -4.90 7.80
CA GLY A 355 7.18 -3.81 8.77
C GLY A 355 5.95 -2.90 8.66
N CYS A 356 6.17 -1.61 8.91
CA CYS A 356 5.12 -0.59 8.90
C CYS A 356 5.54 0.63 8.10
N PRO A 357 4.59 1.42 7.58
CA PRO A 357 4.94 2.64 6.88
C PRO A 357 5.59 3.60 7.87
N GLY A 358 6.61 4.36 7.45
CA GLY A 358 7.49 5.13 8.35
C GLY A 358 6.90 6.29 9.19
N TYR A 359 5.61 6.25 9.55
CA TYR A 359 4.93 7.04 10.58
C TYR A 359 4.22 6.17 11.64
N ALA A 360 4.16 4.85 11.41
CA ALA A 360 3.69 3.83 12.31
C ALA A 360 4.86 2.92 12.73
N GLU A 361 4.65 2.14 13.78
CA GLU A 361 5.60 1.16 14.27
C GLU A 361 4.95 -0.23 14.33
N CYS A 362 5.73 -1.27 14.00
CA CYS A 362 5.26 -2.65 14.10
C CYS A 362 5.45 -3.14 15.54
N VAL A 363 4.36 -3.34 16.27
CA VAL A 363 4.38 -3.67 17.71
C VAL A 363 3.50 -4.86 18.04
N ARG A 364 3.91 -5.64 19.05
CA ARG A 364 3.07 -6.71 19.62
C ARG A 364 2.18 -6.11 20.70
N ILE A 365 0.87 -6.15 20.48
CA ILE A 365 -0.13 -5.57 21.41
C ILE A 365 -0.60 -6.54 22.48
N ASP A 366 -0.45 -7.84 22.24
CA ASP A 366 -0.87 -8.94 23.11
C ASP A 366 0.13 -10.11 23.04
N SER A 367 -0.26 -11.27 23.59
CA SER A 367 0.56 -12.49 23.58
C SER A 367 0.36 -13.37 22.34
N SER A 368 -0.37 -12.90 21.32
CA SER A 368 -0.40 -13.57 20.02
C SER A 368 0.94 -13.37 19.30
N ASN A 369 1.20 -14.18 18.27
CA ASN A 369 2.37 -14.00 17.42
C ASN A 369 2.21 -12.83 16.44
N ASN A 370 1.04 -12.19 16.37
CA ASN A 370 0.75 -11.12 15.43
C ASN A 370 1.28 -9.78 15.95
N ALA A 371 1.87 -8.99 15.05
CA ALA A 371 2.20 -7.60 15.30
C ALA A 371 1.36 -6.69 14.39
N TYR A 372 1.18 -5.45 14.84
CA TYR A 372 0.27 -4.49 14.22
C TYR A 372 0.93 -3.14 14.00
N CYS A 373 0.62 -2.50 12.88
CA CYS A 373 1.03 -1.13 12.60
C CYS A 373 0.18 -0.15 13.39
N LEU A 374 0.77 0.42 14.44
CA LEU A 374 0.17 1.51 15.21
C LEU A 374 0.89 2.82 14.91
N ALA A 375 0.13 3.91 14.72
CA ALA A 375 0.70 5.24 14.47
C ALA A 375 1.63 5.62 15.64
N ARG A 376 2.82 6.14 15.36
CA ARG A 376 3.75 6.56 16.42
C ARG A 376 3.26 7.83 17.09
N ALA A 377 3.35 7.85 18.41
CA ALA A 377 3.33 9.09 19.17
C ALA A 377 4.76 9.65 19.15
N VAL A 378 4.98 10.70 18.37
CA VAL A 378 6.28 11.37 18.27
C VAL A 378 6.51 12.14 19.56
N ALA A 379 7.55 11.83 20.34
CA ALA A 379 7.96 12.70 21.44
C ALA A 379 8.83 13.83 20.86
N SER A 380 8.34 15.06 20.86
CA SER A 380 9.15 16.23 20.52
C SER A 380 9.53 16.97 21.81
N ASN A 381 10.79 16.82 22.22
CA ASN A 381 11.40 17.47 23.39
C ASN A 381 10.71 17.09 24.73
N ASP A 382 10.93 15.86 25.19
CA ASP A 382 10.51 15.30 26.49
C ASP A 382 8.99 15.24 26.79
N GLU A 383 8.14 15.90 26.00
CA GLU A 383 6.69 15.67 26.01
C GLU A 383 6.27 14.79 24.81
N PRO A 384 5.44 13.75 25.01
CA PRO A 384 4.85 13.01 23.91
C PRO A 384 3.87 13.91 23.15
N GLU A 385 4.08 14.14 21.85
CA GLU A 385 3.08 14.84 21.04
C GLU A 385 1.76 14.07 21.08
N PRO A 386 0.62 14.78 21.12
CA PRO A 386 -0.66 14.12 21.04
C PRO A 386 -0.74 13.32 19.74
N CYS A 387 -1.38 12.15 19.84
CA CYS A 387 -1.71 11.33 18.68
C CYS A 387 -2.34 12.16 17.56
N PRO A 388 -2.09 11.82 16.27
CA PRO A 388 -2.39 12.67 15.12
C PRO A 388 -3.75 13.34 15.25
N ARG A 389 -3.82 14.67 15.11
CA ARG A 389 -4.93 15.50 15.64
C ARG A 389 -6.34 15.14 15.15
N ASP A 390 -6.50 14.36 14.10
CA ASP A 390 -7.79 13.81 13.69
C ASP A 390 -8.32 12.74 14.69
N ALA A 391 -7.48 12.34 15.66
CA ALA A 391 -7.78 11.40 16.72
C ALA A 391 -8.59 11.97 17.90
N VAL A 392 -8.92 13.26 17.99
CA VAL A 392 -9.57 13.82 19.22
C VAL A 392 -10.97 13.23 19.50
N GLU A 393 -11.64 12.67 18.49
CA GLU A 393 -12.93 11.98 18.67
C GLU A 393 -12.78 10.58 19.28
N PHE A 394 -11.58 10.01 19.24
CA PHE A 394 -11.28 8.69 19.75
C PHE A 394 -10.48 8.82 21.04
N ASP A 395 -10.87 8.10 22.09
CA ASP A 395 -10.15 8.06 23.39
C ASP A 395 -8.85 7.24 23.25
N ILE A 396 -7.96 7.74 22.39
CA ILE A 396 -6.64 7.23 22.02
C ILE A 396 -5.62 7.97 22.87
N ASN A 397 -4.82 7.19 23.59
CA ASN A 397 -3.71 7.67 24.40
C ASN A 397 -2.38 7.18 23.82
N VAL A 398 -1.31 7.83 24.22
CA VAL A 398 0.04 7.28 24.03
C VAL A 398 0.20 6.08 24.97
N GLN A 399 0.58 4.94 24.40
CA GLN A 399 0.83 3.68 25.09
C GLN A 399 2.22 3.16 24.72
N PHE A 400 2.75 2.31 25.60
CA PHE A 400 4.05 1.68 25.46
C PHE A 400 3.88 0.22 25.04
N PHE A 401 4.43 -0.15 23.88
CA PHE A 401 4.43 -1.53 23.38
C PHE A 401 5.82 -1.93 22.84
N PRO A 402 6.23 -3.20 22.98
CA PRO A 402 7.48 -3.68 22.42
C PRO A 402 7.39 -3.71 20.89
N ARG A 403 8.41 -3.16 20.23
CA ARG A 403 8.60 -3.32 18.78
C ARG A 403 8.84 -4.78 18.43
N LEU A 404 8.31 -5.22 17.31
CA LEU A 404 8.57 -6.58 16.80
C LEU A 404 10.06 -6.81 16.57
N ARG A 405 10.74 -5.86 15.91
CA ARG A 405 12.12 -5.99 15.41
C ARG A 405 13.19 -6.18 16.49
N ASP A 406 13.04 -5.55 17.66
CA ASP A 406 14.08 -5.53 18.70
C ASP A 406 13.56 -5.63 20.14
N GLY A 407 12.25 -5.79 20.33
CA GLY A 407 11.62 -5.86 21.65
C GLY A 407 11.66 -4.56 22.45
N ILE A 408 12.31 -3.50 21.95
CA ILE A 408 12.42 -2.22 22.67
C ILE A 408 11.05 -1.57 22.69
N SER A 409 10.64 -1.08 23.86
CA SER A 409 9.36 -0.40 24.02
C SER A 409 9.36 0.93 23.26
N THR A 410 8.31 1.16 22.48
CA THR A 410 8.09 2.40 21.71
C THR A 410 6.80 3.10 22.14
N THR A 411 6.65 4.38 21.82
CA THR A 411 5.43 5.16 22.05
C THR A 411 4.53 5.16 20.81
N VAL A 412 3.34 4.57 20.96
CA VAL A 412 2.34 4.47 19.88
C VAL A 412 0.97 4.91 20.34
N CYS A 413 0.14 5.26 19.37
CA CYS A 413 -1.24 5.68 19.56
C CYS A 413 -2.16 4.47 19.63
N PHE A 414 -2.83 4.30 20.77
CA PHE A 414 -3.68 3.14 21.03
C PHE A 414 -4.83 3.49 21.98
N PHE A 415 -5.86 2.63 22.02
CA PHE A 415 -7.01 2.83 22.90
C PHE A 415 -6.60 2.97 24.38
N LYS A 416 -7.19 3.95 25.06
CA LYS A 416 -7.02 4.18 26.49
C LYS A 416 -7.73 3.12 27.33
N GLY A 417 -7.20 2.87 28.53
CA GLY A 417 -7.96 2.27 29.62
C GLY A 417 -8.15 0.74 29.59
N GLY A 418 -7.37 -0.01 28.80
CA GLY A 418 -7.35 -1.47 28.94
C GLY A 418 -6.07 -2.12 28.41
N GLY A 419 -5.63 -3.18 29.08
CA GLY A 419 -4.53 -4.05 28.62
C GLY A 419 -4.90 -4.90 27.39
N PRO A 420 -4.05 -5.83 26.97
CA PRO A 420 -4.30 -6.71 25.81
C PRO A 420 -5.67 -7.44 25.84
N ASP A 421 -6.09 -7.87 27.03
CA ASP A 421 -7.16 -8.84 27.26
C ASP A 421 -8.60 -8.43 26.84
N THR A 422 -8.79 -7.27 26.20
CA THR A 422 -10.13 -6.83 25.74
C THR A 422 -10.19 -6.29 24.31
N LEU A 423 -9.22 -6.64 23.45
CA LEU A 423 -9.42 -6.45 22.01
C LEU A 423 -10.38 -7.48 21.44
N SER A 424 -11.39 -7.01 20.72
CA SER A 424 -12.22 -7.84 19.86
C SER A 424 -11.68 -7.74 18.45
N LEU A 425 -10.70 -8.57 18.12
CA LEU A 425 -10.30 -8.76 16.72
C LEU A 425 -11.44 -9.45 15.96
N PRO A 426 -11.64 -9.16 14.65
CA PRO A 426 -12.50 -9.98 13.80
C PRO A 426 -12.04 -11.45 13.85
N PRO A 427 -12.96 -12.42 13.99
CA PRO A 427 -12.59 -13.84 14.02
C PRO A 427 -12.04 -14.35 12.68
N ASP A 428 -12.29 -13.62 11.59
CA ASP A 428 -12.07 -14.05 10.21
C ASP A 428 -10.76 -13.51 9.59
N LEU A 429 -9.76 -13.17 10.41
CA LEU A 429 -8.41 -12.75 9.97
C LEU A 429 -7.40 -13.90 9.95
N CYS A 430 -7.89 -15.14 9.91
CA CYS A 430 -7.10 -16.37 9.95
C CYS A 430 -7.71 -17.45 9.03
N GLU A 431 -7.88 -17.14 7.75
CA GLU A 431 -8.00 -18.09 6.64
C GLU A 431 -7.02 -17.70 5.52
#